data_AF-A0A2K9FBU4-F1
#
_entry.id   AF-A0A2K9FBU4-F1
#
_cell.length_a   1.000
_cell.length_b   1.000
_cell.length_c   1.000
_cell.angle_alpha   90.00
_cell.angle_beta   90.00
_cell.angle_gamma   90.00
#
_symmetry.space_group_name_H-M   'P 1'
#
loop_
_entity.id
_entity.type
_entity.pdbx_description
1 polymer ?
#
loop_
_entity_poly.entity_id
_entity_poly.type
_entity_poly.pdbx_seq_one_letter_code
_entity_poly.pdbx_strand_id
1 'polypeptide(L)'
;MAAAGDGGVMAAQSPTGVLVLRVWWEPAHPPALRARLLVVDDPREAPVEYATAAGTEDVTESVRAWLQEWSDKARARGGDG
;
A
#
# COMPACT_ATOMS: atom_id res chain seq x y z
N MET A 1 -25.73 33.96 24.26
CA MET A 1 -24.31 34.31 24.04
C MET A 1 -23.46 33.37 24.87
N ALA A 2 -22.83 32.41 24.20
CA ALA A 2 -21.67 31.58 24.59
C ALA A 2 -21.77 30.25 23.82
N ALA A 3 -21.14 30.21 22.64
CA ALA A 3 -20.90 28.97 21.91
C ALA A 3 -19.77 28.22 22.61
N ALA A 4 -20.06 27.02 23.14
CA ALA A 4 -19.02 26.11 23.56
C ALA A 4 -18.40 25.53 22.29
N GLY A 5 -17.14 25.91 22.03
CA GLY A 5 -16.37 25.44 20.90
C GLY A 5 -16.23 23.93 20.95
N ASP A 6 -16.75 23.28 19.92
CA ASP A 6 -16.56 21.88 19.61
C ASP A 6 -15.06 21.69 19.36
N GLY A 7 -14.36 21.17 20.36
CA GLY A 7 -12.97 20.79 20.28
C GLY A 7 -12.86 19.59 19.35
N GLY A 8 -12.88 19.86 18.05
CA GLY A 8 -12.57 18.91 17.01
C GLY A 8 -11.15 18.40 17.23
N VAL A 9 -11.04 17.31 17.96
CA VAL A 9 -9.90 16.40 17.90
C VAL A 9 -9.76 16.04 16.43
N MET A 10 -8.87 16.76 15.73
CA MET A 10 -8.38 16.39 14.42
C MET A 10 -7.86 14.97 14.59
N ALA A 11 -8.66 13.98 14.19
CA ALA A 11 -8.27 12.59 14.25
C ALA A 11 -6.94 12.50 13.51
N ALA A 12 -5.86 12.22 14.24
CA ALA A 12 -4.56 11.98 13.64
C ALA A 12 -4.79 10.84 12.65
N GLN A 13 -4.77 11.17 11.35
CA GLN A 13 -5.07 10.20 10.32
C GLN A 13 -3.96 9.15 10.41
N SER A 14 -4.32 7.92 10.78
CA SER A 14 -3.37 6.82 10.75
C SER A 14 -2.77 6.76 9.35
N PRO A 15 -1.44 6.73 9.21
CA PRO A 15 -0.82 6.63 7.89
C PRO A 15 -1.41 5.42 7.18
N THR A 16 -1.95 5.63 5.98
CA THR A 16 -2.57 4.57 5.16
C THR A 16 -1.67 4.34 3.96
N GLY A 17 -1.25 3.08 3.73
CA GLY A 17 -0.57 2.69 2.50
C GLY A 17 -1.53 1.93 1.60
N VAL A 18 -1.46 2.20 0.29
CA VAL A 18 -2.31 1.53 -0.69
C VAL A 18 -1.43 0.76 -1.67
N LEU A 19 -1.71 -0.54 -1.80
CA LEU A 19 -1.11 -1.43 -2.79
C LEU A 19 -2.20 -1.90 -3.75
N VAL A 20 -2.01 -1.65 -5.04
CA VAL A 20 -2.91 -2.10 -6.11
C VAL A 20 -2.30 -3.32 -6.78
N LEU A 21 -3.04 -4.44 -6.76
CA LEU A 21 -2.67 -5.66 -7.48
C LEU A 21 -3.48 -5.75 -8.78
N ARG A 22 -2.80 -5.73 -9.92
CA ARG A 22 -3.40 -6.08 -11.22
C ARG A 22 -2.99 -7.50 -11.57
N VAL A 23 -3.96 -8.40 -11.64
CA VAL A 23 -3.73 -9.83 -11.87
C VAL A 23 -4.31 -10.22 -13.21
N TRP A 24 -3.57 -10.99 -13.99
CA TRP A 24 -4.05 -11.54 -15.27
C TRP A 24 -3.48 -12.96 -15.50
N TRP A 25 -4.04 -13.64 -16.50
CA TRP A 25 -3.73 -15.03 -16.82
C TRP A 25 -3.07 -15.13 -18.19
N GLU A 26 -1.90 -15.75 -18.25
CA GLU A 26 -1.09 -16.02 -19.44
C GLU A 26 -0.84 -17.52 -19.58
N PRO A 27 -1.79 -18.29 -20.13
CA PRO A 27 -1.71 -19.76 -20.16
C PRO A 27 -0.52 -20.28 -21.00
N ALA A 28 -0.01 -19.49 -21.92
CA ALA A 28 1.15 -19.85 -22.74
C ALA A 28 2.50 -19.77 -21.99
N HIS A 29 2.53 -19.18 -20.79
CA HIS A 29 3.76 -18.93 -20.04
C HIS A 29 3.66 -19.47 -18.60
N PRO A 30 4.21 -20.65 -18.28
CA PRO A 30 4.21 -21.14 -16.90
C PRO A 30 5.20 -20.36 -16.01
N PRO A 31 4.83 -19.97 -14.77
CA PRO A 31 3.51 -20.13 -14.14
C PRO A 31 2.48 -19.20 -14.80
N ALA A 32 1.25 -19.65 -15.06
CA ALA A 32 0.31 -18.87 -15.89
C ALA A 32 -0.29 -17.62 -15.21
N LEU A 33 -0.22 -17.53 -13.88
CA LEU A 33 -0.65 -16.33 -13.16
C LEU A 33 0.40 -15.22 -13.27
N ARG A 34 -0.03 -14.00 -13.59
CA ARG A 34 0.80 -12.81 -13.59
C ARG A 34 0.19 -11.76 -12.69
N ALA A 35 1.04 -10.97 -12.03
CA ALA A 35 0.60 -9.77 -11.37
C ALA A 35 1.57 -8.61 -11.59
N ARG A 36 1.01 -7.41 -11.58
CA ARG A 36 1.74 -6.14 -11.45
C ARG A 36 1.25 -5.48 -10.18
N LEU A 37 2.19 -5.17 -9.30
CA LEU A 37 1.96 -4.50 -8.02
C LEU A 37 2.31 -3.02 -8.19
N LEU A 38 1.42 -2.13 -7.75
CA LEU A 38 1.61 -0.68 -7.82
C LEU A 38 1.41 -0.09 -6.42
N VAL A 39 2.29 0.78 -5.98
CA VAL A 39 2.13 1.53 -4.72
C VAL A 39 1.50 2.88 -5.00
N VAL A 40 0.63 3.32 -4.09
CA VAL A 40 0.13 4.69 -4.02
C VAL A 40 0.52 5.26 -2.66
N ASP A 41 1.54 6.12 -2.64
CA ASP A 41 2.02 6.80 -1.44
C ASP A 41 1.28 8.14 -1.21
N ASP A 42 0.90 8.84 -2.28
CA ASP A 42 -0.01 9.99 -2.27
C ASP A 42 -1.18 9.72 -3.24
N PRO A 43 -2.44 9.78 -2.79
CA PRO A 43 -3.61 9.60 -3.67
C PRO A 43 -3.73 10.63 -4.81
N ARG A 44 -2.96 11.71 -4.77
CA ARG A 44 -2.87 12.74 -5.83
C ARG A 44 -1.84 12.41 -6.90
N GLU A 45 -0.94 11.45 -6.63
CA GLU A 45 0.11 11.03 -7.55
C GLU A 45 -0.28 9.76 -8.33
N ALA A 46 0.38 9.56 -9.46
CA ALA A 46 0.20 8.33 -10.24
C ALA A 46 0.77 7.14 -9.47
N PRO A 47 0.11 5.97 -9.46
CA PRO A 47 0.66 4.76 -8.85
C PRO A 47 2.00 4.40 -9.48
N VAL A 48 2.99 4.07 -8.64
CA VAL A 48 4.33 3.70 -9.08
C VAL A 48 4.45 2.18 -9.10
N GLU A 49 5.12 1.63 -10.11
CA GLU A 49 5.37 0.18 -10.16
C GLU A 49 6.27 -0.24 -9.00
N TYR A 50 5.78 -1.22 -8.24
CA TYR A 50 6.51 -1.85 -7.15
C TYR A 50 7.28 -3.07 -7.64
N ALA A 51 6.54 -3.99 -8.27
CA ALA A 51 7.06 -5.26 -8.75
C ALA A 51 6.15 -5.86 -9.82
N THR A 52 6.74 -6.74 -10.64
CA THR A 52 6.01 -7.69 -11.48
C THR A 52 6.29 -9.08 -10.98
N ALA A 53 5.25 -9.89 -10.81
CA ALA A 53 5.35 -11.23 -10.22
C ALA A 53 4.68 -12.29 -11.10
N ALA A 54 5.22 -13.51 -11.03
CA ALA A 54 4.78 -14.66 -11.80
C ALA A 54 4.47 -15.84 -10.87
N GLY A 55 3.20 -16.27 -10.84
CA GLY A 55 2.73 -17.34 -9.95
C GLY A 55 2.31 -16.84 -8.56
N THR A 56 1.57 -17.68 -7.84
CA THR A 56 0.99 -17.32 -6.53
C THR A 56 2.04 -17.06 -5.46
N GLU A 57 3.14 -17.82 -5.47
CA GLU A 57 4.22 -17.70 -4.49
C GLU A 57 4.92 -16.34 -4.61
N ASP A 58 5.39 -15.99 -5.79
CA ASP A 58 6.07 -14.71 -6.09
C ASP A 58 5.15 -13.50 -5.81
N VAL A 59 3.86 -13.61 -6.13
CA VAL A 59 2.86 -12.58 -5.77
C VAL A 59 2.78 -12.42 -4.25
N THR A 60 2.74 -13.53 -3.51
CA THR A 60 2.64 -13.52 -2.04
C THR A 60 3.90 -12.96 -1.40
N GLU A 61 5.08 -13.31 -1.91
CA GLU A 61 6.36 -12.76 -1.46
C GLU A 61 6.46 -11.27 -1.72
N SER A 62 6.05 -10.81 -2.91
CA SER A 62 6.05 -9.39 -3.27
C SER A 62 5.10 -8.57 -2.38
N VAL A 63 3.91 -9.09 -2.08
CA VAL A 63 2.96 -8.44 -1.15
C VAL A 63 3.53 -8.41 0.27
N ARG A 64 4.15 -9.49 0.72
CA ARG A 64 4.78 -9.56 2.06
C ARG A 64 5.91 -8.54 2.19
N ALA A 65 6.77 -8.44 1.18
CA ALA A 65 7.85 -7.46 1.16
C ALA A 65 7.30 -6.04 1.28
N TRP A 66 6.26 -5.71 0.49
CA TRP A 66 5.64 -4.39 0.55
C TRP A 66 5.03 -4.09 1.92
N LEU A 67 4.32 -5.04 2.53
CA LEU A 67 3.74 -4.87 3.87
C LEU A 67 4.81 -4.62 4.93
N GLN A 68 5.94 -5.32 4.85
CA GLN A 68 7.07 -5.14 5.75
C GLN A 68 7.67 -3.73 5.61
N GLU A 69 7.99 -3.33 4.38
CA GLU A 69 8.52 -1.99 4.10
C GLU A 69 7.57 -0.88 4.56
N TRP A 70 6.27 -1.04 4.30
CA TRP A 70 5.26 -0.08 4.72
C TRP A 70 5.15 0.00 6.25
N SER A 71 5.17 -1.14 6.94
CA SER A 71 5.14 -1.20 8.40
C SER A 71 6.34 -0.48 9.02
N ASP A 72 7.53 -0.67 8.44
CA ASP A 72 8.76 -0.03 8.90
C ASP A 72 8.73 1.48 8.64
N LYS A 73 8.26 1.92 7.46
CA LYS A 73 8.01 3.34 7.16
C LYS A 73 6.96 3.98 8.07
N ALA A 74 5.91 3.25 8.43
CA ALA A 74 4.88 3.73 9.33
C ALA A 74 5.41 3.92 10.76
N ARG A 75 6.24 2.98 11.25
CA ARG A 75 6.92 3.12 12.55
C ARG A 75 7.87 4.32 12.58
N ALA A 76 8.66 4.51 11.53
CA ALA A 76 9.59 5.64 11.45
C ALA A 76 8.86 6.99 11.53
N ARG A 77 7.71 7.12 10.87
CA ARG A 77 6.88 8.34 10.89
C ARG A 77 6.19 8.60 12.23
N GLY A 78 5.99 7.58 13.06
CA GLY A 78 5.38 7.69 14.39
C GLY A 78 6.37 7.94 15.53
N GLY A 79 7.69 7.95 15.24
CA GLY A 79 8.75 8.13 16.25
C GLY A 79 9.17 9.57 16.53
N ASP A 80 8.64 10.56 15.79
CA ASP A 80 8.95 11.99 15.93
C ASP A 80 7.93 12.75 16.81
N GLY A 81 7.40 12.09 17.85
CA GLY A 81 6.39 12.64 18.78
C GLY A 81 6.87 12.75 20.21
#